data_AF-A0A059B4H7-F1
#
_entry.id   AF-A0A059B4H7-F1
#
_cell.length_a   1.000
_cell.length_b   1.000
_cell.length_c   1.000
_cell.angle_alpha   90.00
_cell.angle_beta   90.00
_cell.angle_gamma   90.00
#
_symmetry.space_group_name_H-M   'P 1'
#
loop_
_entity.id
_entity.type
_entity.pdbx_description
1 polymer ?
#
loop_
_entity_poly.entity_id
_entity_poly.type
_entity_poly.pdbx_seq_one_letter_code
_entity_poly.pdbx_strand_id
1 'polypeptide(L)'
;MEIQWSDISAIRASIEENKPGILEIELHQPPTFYKESDLQPRHHSNWISADDFTGGQALMRHYLEFPSAALDKGYVKLLNTDRRLLKLSQSRFPSGISNGNATCASGPPSECISAGIDPPAETIM
;
A
#
# COMPACT_ATOMS: atom_id res chain seq x y z
N MET A 1 -4.80 18.38 -0.34
CA MET A 1 -4.04 17.34 -1.07
C MET A 1 -5.05 16.48 -1.81
N GLU A 2 -4.80 16.17 -3.07
CA GLU A 2 -5.65 15.31 -3.88
C GLU A 2 -4.79 14.29 -4.64
N ILE A 3 -5.27 13.05 -4.67
CA ILE A 3 -4.61 11.91 -5.31
C ILE A 3 -5.51 11.43 -6.44
N GLN A 4 -4.99 11.39 -7.67
CA GLN A 4 -5.73 10.82 -8.78
C GLN A 4 -5.70 9.30 -8.70
N TRP A 5 -6.83 8.66 -8.99
CA TRP A 5 -6.92 7.20 -8.97
C TRP A 5 -5.89 6.55 -9.90
N SER A 6 -5.67 7.14 -11.08
CA SER A 6 -4.67 6.72 -12.06
C SER A 6 -3.23 6.69 -11.53
N ASP A 7 -2.96 7.46 -10.47
CA ASP A 7 -1.64 7.61 -9.90
C ASP A 7 -1.30 6.52 -8.88
N ILE A 8 -2.31 5.80 -8.39
CA ILE A 8 -2.12 4.66 -7.48
C ILE A 8 -1.41 3.53 -8.21
N SER A 9 -0.18 3.23 -7.81
CA SER A 9 0.65 2.15 -8.34
C SER A 9 0.52 0.84 -7.54
N ALA A 10 0.14 0.93 -6.26
CA ALA A 10 -0.18 -0.21 -5.42
C ALA A 10 -1.25 0.15 -4.39
N ILE A 11 -2.07 -0.83 -4.00
CA ILE A 11 -3.10 -0.65 -2.98
C ILE A 11 -3.21 -1.93 -2.16
N ARG A 12 -3.39 -1.80 -0.84
CA ARG A 12 -3.79 -2.91 0.03
C ARG A 12 -4.69 -2.41 1.15
N ALA A 13 -5.53 -3.30 1.66
CA ALA A 13 -6.29 -3.04 2.87
C ALA A 13 -6.14 -4.19 3.87
N SER A 14 -6.05 -3.85 5.15
CA SER A 14 -6.16 -4.79 6.26
C SER A 14 -7.48 -4.52 6.97
N ILE A 15 -8.39 -5.51 6.93
CA ILE A 15 -9.74 -5.39 7.47
C ILE A 15 -9.95 -6.61 8.35
N GLU A 16 -10.07 -6.38 9.65
CA GLU A 16 -10.26 -7.41 10.67
C GLU A 16 -11.43 -7.01 11.59
N GLU A 17 -12.15 -7.99 12.09
CA GLU A 17 -13.28 -7.74 12.99
C GLU A 17 -12.80 -7.07 14.29
N ASN A 18 -13.51 -6.02 14.71
CA ASN A 18 -13.22 -5.24 15.93
C ASN A 18 -11.84 -4.54 15.94
N LYS A 19 -11.19 -4.36 14.79
CA LYS A 19 -9.96 -3.59 14.65
C LYS A 19 -10.13 -2.42 13.68
N PRO A 20 -9.32 -1.36 13.80
CA PRO A 20 -9.27 -0.31 12.79
C PRO A 20 -8.94 -0.89 11.41
N GLY A 21 -9.65 -0.41 10.38
CA GLY A 21 -9.36 -0.76 9.00
C GLY A 21 -8.19 0.06 8.49
N ILE A 22 -7.20 -0.58 7.87
CA ILE A 22 -6.03 0.11 7.31
C ILE A 22 -6.11 0.10 5.79
N LEU A 23 -5.93 1.26 5.16
CA LEU A 23 -5.72 1.39 3.73
C LEU A 23 -4.32 1.94 3.47
N GLU A 24 -3.55 1.23 2.68
CA GLU A 24 -2.24 1.69 2.23
C GLU A 24 -2.23 1.80 0.71
N ILE A 25 -1.69 2.90 0.22
CA ILE A 25 -1.50 3.14 -1.21
C ILE A 25 -0.08 3.62 -1.48
N GLU A 26 0.43 3.23 -2.65
CA GLU A 26 1.65 3.77 -3.24
C GLU A 26 1.29 4.50 -4.53
N LEU A 27 1.99 5.59 -4.81
CA LEU A 27 1.77 6.43 -5.99
C LEU A 27 2.98 6.40 -6.93
N HIS A 28 2.73 6.54 -8.24
CA HIS A 28 3.80 6.76 -9.22
C HIS A 28 4.06 8.26 -9.51
N GLN A 29 3.08 9.13 -9.22
CA GLN A 29 3.23 10.58 -9.20
C GLN A 29 2.89 11.17 -7.83
N PRO A 30 3.52 12.27 -7.42
CA PRO A 30 3.14 13.01 -6.24
C PRO A 30 1.67 13.47 -6.26
N PRO A 31 1.01 13.57 -5.10
CA PRO A 31 -0.29 14.23 -4.99
C PRO A 31 -0.22 15.68 -5.45
N THR A 32 -1.39 16.24 -5.79
CA THR A 32 -1.55 17.69 -5.97
C THR A 32 -1.86 18.35 -4.64
N PHE A 33 -1.26 19.51 -4.38
CA PHE A 33 -1.45 20.26 -3.14
C PHE A 33 -2.24 21.54 -3.42
N TYR A 34 -3.11 21.87 -2.46
CA TYR A 34 -3.96 23.04 -2.52
C TYR A 34 -4.00 23.67 -1.14
N LYS A 35 -4.10 25.00 -1.11
CA LYS A 35 -4.39 25.77 0.10
C LYS A 35 -5.67 26.58 -0.12
N GLU A 36 -6.37 26.83 0.96
CA GLU A 36 -7.52 27.72 0.94
C GLU A 36 -7.03 29.15 0.66
N SER A 37 -7.68 29.84 -0.27
CA SER A 37 -7.45 31.27 -0.48
C SER A 37 -8.19 32.08 0.58
N ASP A 38 -7.80 33.33 0.81
CA ASP A 38 -8.48 34.23 1.74
C ASP A 38 -10.01 34.18 1.59
N LEU A 39 -10.67 33.82 2.68
CA LEU A 39 -12.13 33.72 2.74
C LEU A 39 -12.74 35.12 2.65
N GLN A 40 -13.29 35.46 1.48
CA GLN A 40 -14.12 36.65 1.38
C GLN A 40 -15.48 36.39 2.03
N PRO A 41 -15.99 37.32 2.87
CA PRO A 41 -17.33 37.19 3.42
C PRO A 41 -18.35 36.98 2.29
N ARG A 42 -19.19 35.95 2.43
CA ARG A 42 -20.24 35.55 1.47
C ARG A 42 -19.76 34.84 0.20
N HIS A 43 -18.48 34.45 0.11
CA HIS A 43 -17.99 33.58 -0.96
C HIS A 43 -17.65 32.19 -0.42
N HIS A 44 -17.85 31.17 -1.28
CA HIS A 44 -17.38 29.81 -0.99
C HIS A 44 -15.85 29.76 -0.95
N SER A 45 -15.31 28.83 -0.18
CA SER A 45 -13.87 28.55 -0.13
C SER A 45 -13.34 28.25 -1.54
N ASN A 46 -12.37 29.04 -2.01
CA ASN A 46 -11.63 28.71 -3.22
C ASN A 46 -10.34 27.98 -2.82
N TRP A 47 -10.02 26.92 -3.55
CA TRP A 47 -8.79 26.17 -3.41
C TRP A 47 -7.82 26.58 -4.52
N ILE A 48 -6.64 27.05 -4.14
CA ILE A 48 -5.58 27.41 -5.08
C ILE A 48 -4.45 26.41 -4.98
N SER A 49 -3.80 26.11 -6.11
CA SER A 49 -2.63 25.22 -6.15
C SER A 49 -1.56 25.74 -5.19
N ALA A 50 -0.90 24.82 -4.51
CA ALA A 50 0.15 25.08 -3.55
C ALA A 50 1.33 24.14 -3.80
N ASP A 51 2.50 24.55 -3.34
CA ASP A 51 3.66 23.67 -3.25
C ASP A 51 3.45 22.60 -2.17
N ASP A 52 4.29 21.57 -2.20
CA ASP A 52 4.29 20.52 -1.18
C ASP A 52 4.63 21.08 0.21
N PHE A 53 3.61 21.19 1.06
CA PHE A 53 3.74 21.62 2.46
C PHE A 53 4.15 20.49 3.41
N THR A 54 4.31 19.25 2.91
CA THR A 54 4.68 18.08 3.69
C THR A 54 6.18 17.82 3.73
N GLY A 55 6.98 18.63 3.00
CA GLY A 55 8.43 18.46 2.94
C GLY A 55 8.86 17.12 2.35
N GLY A 56 8.14 16.63 1.34
CA GLY A 56 8.40 15.38 0.65
C GLY A 56 7.79 14.13 1.29
N GLN A 57 7.16 14.24 2.46
CA GLN A 57 6.63 13.08 3.18
C GLN A 57 5.41 12.45 2.48
N ALA A 58 4.67 13.22 1.69
CA ALA A 58 3.46 12.76 1.02
C ALA A 58 3.67 12.39 -0.46
N LEU A 59 4.91 12.22 -0.95
CA LEU A 59 5.14 12.04 -2.38
C LEU A 59 4.80 10.65 -2.93
N MET A 60 4.90 9.60 -2.10
CA MET A 60 4.87 8.22 -2.63
C MET A 60 3.96 7.27 -1.86
N ARG A 61 3.90 7.33 -0.52
CA ARG A 61 3.20 6.33 0.28
C ARG A 61 2.28 6.97 1.29
N HIS A 62 1.07 6.45 1.35
CA HIS A 62 0.06 6.92 2.28
C HIS A 62 -0.51 5.75 3.08
N TYR A 63 -0.67 5.99 4.37
CA TYR A 63 -1.29 5.10 5.33
C TYR A 63 -2.51 5.81 5.91
N LEU A 64 -3.68 5.18 5.80
CA LEU A 64 -4.92 5.70 6.33
C LEU A 64 -5.52 4.66 7.29
N GLU A 65 -5.88 5.12 8.48
CA GLU A 65 -6.56 4.33 9.49
C GLU A 65 -8.02 4.78 9.60
N PHE A 66 -8.92 3.81 9.60
CA PHE A 66 -10.35 4.01 9.69
C PHE A 66 -10.88 3.34 10.97
N PRO A 67 -11.91 3.92 11.61
CA PRO A 67 -12.64 3.22 12.66
C PRO A 67 -13.10 1.83 12.22
N SER A 68 -13.27 0.92 13.17
CA SER A 68 -13.75 -0.44 12.91
C SER A 68 -15.00 -0.43 12.02
N ALA A 69 -15.03 -1.32 11.02
CA ALA A 69 -16.10 -1.49 10.02
C ALA A 69 -16.33 -0.30 9.05
N ALA A 70 -15.60 0.81 9.16
CA ALA A 70 -15.80 1.98 8.30
C ALA A 70 -15.18 1.81 6.89
N LEU A 71 -14.15 0.98 6.75
CA LEU A 71 -13.43 0.78 5.49
C LEU A 71 -14.10 -0.27 4.58
N ASP A 72 -14.70 -1.31 5.14
CA ASP A 72 -15.16 -2.53 4.48
C ASP A 72 -15.99 -2.26 3.21
N LYS A 73 -17.13 -1.58 3.38
CA LYS A 73 -18.04 -1.28 2.27
C LYS A 73 -17.44 -0.27 1.29
N GLY A 74 -16.64 0.66 1.79
CA GLY A 74 -15.96 1.68 0.97
C GLY A 74 -14.92 1.04 0.06
N TYR A 75 -14.11 0.13 0.60
CA TYR A 75 -13.06 -0.57 -0.13
C TYR A 75 -13.62 -1.46 -1.25
N VAL A 76 -14.67 -2.24 -0.96
CA VAL A 76 -15.33 -3.06 -1.99
C VAL A 76 -15.88 -2.19 -3.13
N LYS A 77 -16.53 -1.06 -2.80
CA LYS A 77 -17.03 -0.12 -3.81
C LYS A 77 -15.91 0.48 -4.64
N LEU A 78 -14.79 0.83 -4.00
CA LEU A 78 -13.62 1.38 -4.67
C LEU A 78 -13.08 0.41 -5.72
N LEU A 79 -12.83 -0.85 -5.34
CA LEU A 79 -12.30 -1.86 -6.25
C LEU A 79 -13.27 -2.21 -7.39
N ASN A 80 -14.58 -2.14 -7.13
CA ASN A 80 -15.60 -2.37 -8.17
C ASN A 80 -15.68 -1.23 -9.19
N THR A 81 -15.30 -0.01 -8.80
CA THR A 81 -15.37 1.18 -9.66
C THR A 81 -14.21 1.22 -10.65
N ASP A 82 -13.00 0.78 -10.25
CA ASP A 82 -11.82 0.73 -11.11
C ASP A 82 -11.19 -0.67 -11.14
N ARG A 83 -11.34 -1.36 -12.28
CA ARG A 83 -10.77 -2.70 -12.51
C ARG A 83 -9.24 -2.74 -12.36
N ARG A 84 -8.54 -1.63 -12.60
CA ARG A 84 -7.08 -1.55 -12.40
C ARG A 84 -6.75 -1.61 -10.92
N LEU A 85 -7.49 -0.90 -10.06
CA LEU A 85 -7.31 -0.96 -8.60
C LEU A 85 -7.57 -2.37 -8.07
N LEU A 86 -8.59 -3.06 -8.59
CA LEU A 86 -8.82 -4.47 -8.25
C LEU A 86 -7.61 -5.35 -8.57
N LYS A 87 -7.01 -5.22 -9.76
CA LYS A 87 -5.80 -5.97 -10.13
C LYS A 87 -4.61 -5.61 -9.23
N LEU A 88 -4.44 -4.34 -8.90
CA LEU A 88 -3.38 -3.89 -8.00
C LEU A 88 -3.54 -4.45 -6.59
N SER A 89 -4.78 -4.56 -6.07
CA SER A 89 -5.04 -5.16 -4.74
C SER A 89 -4.69 -6.64 -4.65
N GLN A 90 -4.66 -7.34 -5.79
CA GLN A 90 -4.30 -8.75 -5.89
C GLN A 90 -2.78 -8.93 -6.11
N SER A 91 -2.06 -7.84 -6.37
CA SER A 91 -0.62 -7.84 -6.57
C SER A 91 0.11 -7.65 -5.24
N ARG A 92 1.40 -8.00 -5.20
CA ARG A 92 2.21 -7.77 -4.01
C ARG A 92 2.32 -6.28 -3.75
N PHE A 93 1.88 -5.84 -2.56
CA PHE A 93 2.17 -4.48 -2.11
C PHE A 93 3.68 -4.33 -1.89
N PRO A 94 4.34 -3.30 -2.45
CA PRO A 94 5.78 -3.19 -2.35
C PRO A 94 6.21 -3.18 -0.88
N SER A 95 7.20 -4.01 -0.54
CA SER A 95 7.86 -3.94 0.76
C SER A 95 8.82 -2.76 0.65
N GLY A 96 8.87 -1.85 1.62
CA GLY A 96 9.69 -0.62 1.55
C GLY A 96 11.21 -0.86 1.60
N ILE A 97 11.72 -1.80 0.80
CA ILE A 97 13.12 -2.15 0.68
C ILE A 97 13.67 -1.43 -0.55
N SER A 98 14.23 -0.25 -0.34
CA SER A 98 15.20 0.33 -1.26
C SER A 98 16.56 -0.38 -1.09
N ASN A 99 16.67 -1.62 -1.55
CA ASN A 99 17.97 -2.26 -1.70
C ASN A 99 18.39 -2.15 -3.17
N GLY A 100 19.17 -1.12 -3.48
CA GLY A 100 19.95 -1.07 -4.70
C GLY A 100 20.97 -2.20 -4.68
N ASN A 101 20.61 -3.37 -5.25
CA ASN A 101 21.44 -4.41 -5.87
C ASN A 101 20.75 -5.77 -5.89
N ALA A 102 19.63 -5.90 -6.62
CA ALA A 102 19.21 -7.21 -7.12
C ALA A 102 20.09 -7.59 -8.32
N THR A 103 21.32 -8.03 -8.06
CA THR A 103 22.08 -8.78 -9.06
C THR A 103 21.41 -10.13 -9.20
N CYS A 104 20.79 -10.36 -10.35
CA CYS A 104 20.21 -11.63 -10.74
C CYS A 104 21.34 -12.68 -10.79
N ALA A 105 21.51 -13.47 -9.73
CA ALA A 105 22.28 -14.70 -9.84
C ALA A 105 21.41 -15.70 -10.62
N SER A 106 21.71 -15.82 -11.91
CA SER A 106 21.27 -16.94 -12.74
C SER A 106 22.01 -18.20 -12.27
N GLY A 107 21.28 -19.09 -11.60
CA GLY A 107 21.72 -20.45 -11.28
C GLY A 107 20.55 -21.41 -11.46
N PRO A 108 20.74 -22.57 -12.13
CA PRO A 108 19.64 -23.48 -12.45
C PRO A 108 19.16 -24.27 -11.22
N PRO A 109 17.90 -24.73 -11.22
CA PRO A 109 17.34 -25.52 -10.13
C PRO A 109 17.66 -27.00 -10.38
N SER A 110 18.56 -27.58 -9.59
CA SER A 110 18.70 -29.04 -9.53
C SER A 110 18.89 -29.51 -8.09
N GLU A 111 17.94 -30.34 -7.67
CA GLU A 111 18.06 -31.43 -6.70
C GLU A 111 18.20 -31.07 -5.20
N CYS A 112 17.05 -30.93 -4.54
CA CYS A 112 16.89 -31.48 -3.20
C CYS A 112 15.97 -32.70 -3.29
N ILE A 113 16.57 -33.88 -3.48
CA ILE A 113 15.89 -35.16 -3.37
C ILE A 113 15.50 -35.38 -1.90
N SER A 114 14.22 -35.65 -1.66
CA SER A 114 13.72 -36.21 -0.41
C SER A 114 14.19 -37.66 -0.27
N ALA A 115 14.87 -37.99 0.83
CA ALA A 115 14.95 -39.36 1.33
C ALA A 115 14.85 -39.31 2.86
N GLY A 116 13.83 -39.96 3.41
CA GLY A 116 13.63 -40.11 4.85
C GLY A 116 14.31 -41.34 5.44
N ILE A 117 14.00 -41.56 6.74
CA ILE A 117 14.12 -42.82 7.52
C ILE A 117 15.58 -43.13 7.92
N ASP A 118 16.03 -43.32 9.18
CA ASP A 118 15.47 -43.68 10.50
C ASP A 118 16.45 -43.23 11.63
N PRO A 119 16.07 -43.28 12.93
CA PRO A 119 16.96 -42.94 14.06
C PRO A 119 17.77 -44.14 14.56
N PRO A 120 18.82 -43.95 15.38
CA PRO A 120 19.21 -44.99 16.31
C PRO A 120 19.38 -44.54 17.78
N ALA A 121 18.68 -45.32 18.61
CA ALA A 121 19.08 -45.94 19.87
C ALA A 121 19.46 -45.08 21.10
N GLU A 122 18.73 -45.37 22.18
CA GLU A 122 19.13 -45.17 23.57
C GLU A 122 20.51 -45.77 23.89
N THR A 123 21.22 -45.15 24.82
CA THR A 123 22.06 -45.87 25.79
C THR A 123 22.06 -45.11 27.11
N ILE A 124 21.63 -45.86 28.12
CA ILE A 124 21.64 -45.59 29.56
C ILE A 124 23.08 -45.40 30.07
N MET A 125 23.31 -44.37 30.88
CA MET A 125 23.89 -44.49 32.24
C MET A 125 23.60 -43.25 33.07
#